data_AF-A0A3D1DGD0-F1
#
_entry.id   AF-A0A3D1DGD0-F1
#
_cell.length_a   1.000
_cell.length_b   1.000
_cell.length_c   1.000
_cell.angle_alpha   90.00
_cell.angle_beta   90.00
_cell.angle_gamma   90.00
#
_symmetry.space_group_name_H-M   'P 1'
#
loop_
_entity.id
_entity.type
_entity.pdbx_description
1 polymer ?
#
loop_
_entity_poly.entity_id
_entity_poly.type
_entity_poly.pdbx_seq_one_letter_code
_entity_poly.pdbx_strand_id
1 'polypeptide(L)'
;MRIEGQHGNSDAGTKFRYVVRLHVFRGRPFFRFDYTFINDDPATLMSRFHSLEIVCSTRERGDRLVLSGKPSKPSRLFQLDDQQFRIGDKLTRGHANGWAAVAGSHGGIALGVREFWQNWPKSLEVKPGELRIGLCPDFAKGQYDGRPLKEEVKHYYYLRDGVYTVKIGVAKTHRVWAMPFDGPPQPNSLGDFFRAAEQPLLAQCTPAHVAATGVLGTAPPADPRKYHGYDGWLDQMFTRHLDAQQSNRENGMLNFGDWYHVEKFGGGWGNQEYDTSHCFFVQYLRTGDRRYFDRARQGADHLMDVDVVHAVNRHIRGLDHHGQPQPGHIWTHSVGHTGGYYDRAPLEAAWWYQLGMLQNRGHLWLGGLFDDYLLTGNRRALDVARLAADRVASEGGRYSDHLRE
;
A
#
# COMPACT_ATOMS: atom_id res chain seq x y z
N MET A 1 -14.40 -13.66 5.00
CA MET A 1 -14.28 -14.69 3.95
C MET A 1 -13.01 -14.43 3.15
N ARG A 2 -12.25 -15.46 2.76
CA ARG A 2 -11.06 -15.36 1.92
C ARG A 2 -11.33 -16.08 0.60
N ILE A 3 -11.14 -15.40 -0.51
CA ILE A 3 -11.34 -15.91 -1.87
C ILE A 3 -9.99 -15.81 -2.58
N GLU A 4 -9.60 -16.85 -3.32
CA GLU A 4 -8.37 -16.88 -4.09
C GLU A 4 -8.65 -17.26 -5.53
N GLY A 5 -7.86 -16.73 -6.44
CA GLY A 5 -7.91 -17.11 -7.83
C GLY A 5 -6.68 -16.62 -8.59
N GLN A 6 -6.73 -16.76 -9.91
CA GLN A 6 -5.68 -16.32 -10.81
C GLN A 6 -6.28 -15.46 -11.92
N HIS A 7 -5.56 -14.42 -12.33
CA HIS A 7 -5.81 -13.66 -13.54
C HIS A 7 -5.24 -14.43 -14.72
N GLY A 8 -6.11 -14.87 -15.62
CA GLY A 8 -5.73 -15.53 -16.85
C GLY A 8 -6.93 -15.79 -17.72
N ASN A 9 -6.67 -16.01 -19.01
CA ASN A 9 -7.63 -16.60 -19.92
C ASN A 9 -7.27 -18.08 -20.05
N SER A 10 -8.25 -18.98 -20.16
CA SER A 10 -8.03 -20.43 -20.26
C SER A 10 -7.01 -20.81 -21.33
N ASP A 11 -6.91 -19.98 -22.38
CA ASP A 11 -6.12 -20.25 -23.57
C ASP A 11 -4.73 -19.60 -23.54
N ALA A 12 -4.52 -18.56 -22.72
CA ALA A 12 -3.28 -17.76 -22.67
C ALA A 12 -2.46 -17.99 -21.38
N GLY A 13 -2.94 -18.86 -20.50
CA GLY A 13 -2.36 -19.10 -19.18
C GLY A 13 -2.69 -18.02 -18.15
N THR A 14 -2.16 -18.19 -16.95
CA THR A 14 -2.36 -17.29 -15.81
C THR A 14 -1.10 -16.46 -15.56
N LYS A 15 -1.27 -15.22 -15.10
CA LYS A 15 -0.18 -14.26 -14.83
C LYS A 15 -0.01 -13.92 -13.37
N PHE A 16 -1.12 -13.59 -12.70
CA PHE A 16 -1.10 -13.09 -11.32
C PHE A 16 -2.13 -13.81 -10.47
N ARG A 17 -1.75 -14.32 -9.31
CA ARG A 17 -2.71 -14.68 -8.27
C ARG A 17 -3.39 -13.44 -7.70
N TYR A 18 -4.63 -13.60 -7.27
CA TYR A 18 -5.32 -12.62 -6.45
C TYR A 18 -5.91 -13.25 -5.19
N VAL A 19 -6.04 -12.44 -4.15
CA VAL A 19 -6.70 -12.78 -2.90
C VAL A 19 -7.70 -11.67 -2.55
N VAL A 20 -8.96 -12.02 -2.32
CA VAL A 20 -9.98 -11.10 -1.80
C VAL A 20 -10.32 -11.50 -0.38
N ARG A 21 -10.13 -10.59 0.58
CA ARG A 21 -10.59 -10.75 1.97
C ARG A 21 -11.82 -9.88 2.18
N LEU A 22 -12.99 -10.50 2.28
CA LEU A 22 -14.28 -9.84 2.52
C LEU A 22 -14.59 -9.77 4.02
N HIS A 23 -14.95 -8.56 4.47
CA HIS A 23 -15.32 -8.20 5.84
C HIS A 23 -16.75 -7.65 5.86
N VAL A 24 -17.64 -8.34 6.57
CA VAL A 24 -19.04 -7.96 6.77
C VAL A 24 -19.30 -7.77 8.26
N PHE A 25 -20.11 -6.77 8.61
CA PHE A 25 -20.31 -6.35 9.99
C PHE A 25 -21.78 -6.52 10.38
N ARG A 26 -22.04 -7.14 11.54
CA ARG A 26 -23.41 -7.43 12.00
C ARG A 26 -24.23 -6.13 12.11
N GLY A 27 -25.40 -6.11 11.47
CA GLY A 27 -26.33 -4.98 11.51
C GLY A 27 -25.84 -3.74 10.77
N ARG A 28 -24.82 -3.84 9.91
CA ARG A 28 -24.34 -2.73 9.08
C ARG A 28 -24.70 -2.96 7.61
N PRO A 29 -25.11 -1.89 6.89
CA PRO A 29 -25.47 -1.99 5.48
C PRO A 29 -24.23 -2.02 4.56
N PHE A 30 -23.06 -1.67 5.09
CA PHE A 30 -21.80 -1.63 4.34
C PHE A 30 -20.95 -2.87 4.56
N PHE A 31 -20.02 -3.09 3.64
CA PHE A 31 -18.96 -4.08 3.77
C PHE A 31 -17.64 -3.52 3.25
N ARG A 32 -16.55 -4.21 3.58
CA ARG A 32 -15.20 -3.89 3.12
C ARG A 32 -14.59 -5.12 2.47
N PHE A 33 -13.82 -4.95 1.41
CA PHE A 33 -12.96 -6.00 0.94
C PHE A 33 -11.55 -5.48 0.64
N ASP A 34 -10.56 -6.30 0.98
CA ASP A 34 -9.16 -6.07 0.64
C ASP A 34 -8.84 -6.96 -0.55
N TYR A 35 -8.54 -6.34 -1.69
CA TYR A 35 -8.13 -7.02 -2.93
C TYR A 35 -6.62 -6.97 -3.05
N THR A 36 -5.94 -8.11 -3.06
CA THR A 36 -4.50 -8.22 -3.26
C THR A 36 -4.23 -8.88 -4.62
N PHE A 37 -3.38 -8.29 -5.46
CA PHE A 37 -2.73 -9.04 -6.54
C PHE A 37 -1.30 -9.42 -6.14
N ILE A 38 -0.81 -10.56 -6.63
CA ILE A 38 0.52 -11.08 -6.36
C ILE A 38 1.16 -11.42 -7.71
N ASN A 39 2.34 -10.87 -7.99
CA ASN A 39 3.11 -11.29 -9.15
C ASN A 39 3.78 -12.63 -8.87
N ASP A 40 3.23 -13.70 -9.45
CA ASP A 40 3.78 -15.04 -9.44
C ASP A 40 3.96 -15.62 -10.85
N ASP A 41 4.16 -14.74 -11.85
CA ASP A 41 4.38 -15.13 -13.25
C ASP A 41 5.61 -16.05 -13.37
N PRO A 42 5.43 -17.32 -13.79
CA PRO A 42 6.55 -18.26 -13.88
C PRO A 42 7.51 -17.94 -15.03
N ALA A 43 7.10 -17.10 -15.98
CA ALA A 43 7.80 -16.88 -17.24
C ALA A 43 8.71 -15.65 -17.25
N THR A 44 8.53 -14.70 -16.34
CA THR A 44 9.23 -13.40 -16.40
C THR A 44 9.78 -12.96 -15.04
N LEU A 45 10.91 -12.26 -15.04
CA LEU A 45 11.40 -11.54 -13.85
C LEU A 45 10.56 -10.28 -13.60
N MET A 46 10.29 -9.54 -14.67
CA MET A 46 9.56 -8.26 -14.67
C MET A 46 8.31 -8.43 -15.53
N SER A 47 7.15 -8.55 -14.89
CA SER A 47 5.89 -8.78 -15.57
C SER A 47 5.27 -7.44 -15.97
N ARG A 48 4.79 -7.36 -17.21
CA ARG A 48 4.16 -6.17 -17.78
C ARG A 48 2.65 -6.37 -17.92
N PHE A 49 1.87 -5.34 -17.62
CA PHE A 49 0.41 -5.35 -17.80
C PHE A 49 -0.14 -3.93 -18.02
N HIS A 50 -1.28 -3.83 -18.69
CA HIS A 50 -1.91 -2.54 -19.01
C HIS A 50 -2.82 -2.04 -17.90
N SER A 51 -3.66 -2.91 -17.36
CA SER A 51 -4.64 -2.50 -16.35
C SER A 51 -5.05 -3.60 -15.39
N LEU A 52 -5.62 -3.17 -14.27
CA LEU A 52 -6.29 -4.00 -13.28
C LEU A 52 -7.48 -3.24 -12.70
N GLU A 53 -8.66 -3.82 -12.78
CA GLU A 53 -9.91 -3.11 -12.51
C GLU A 53 -10.90 -3.98 -11.73
N ILE A 54 -11.71 -3.32 -10.89
CA ILE A 54 -12.90 -3.91 -10.28
C ILE A 54 -14.11 -3.31 -11.00
N VAL A 55 -15.00 -4.17 -11.50
CA VAL A 55 -16.23 -3.76 -12.18
C VAL A 55 -17.42 -4.19 -11.34
N CYS A 56 -18.28 -3.24 -11.02
CA CYS A 56 -19.54 -3.47 -10.35
C CYS A 56 -20.69 -3.08 -11.28
N SER A 57 -21.48 -4.07 -11.70
CA SER A 57 -22.66 -3.85 -12.52
C SER A 57 -23.91 -3.98 -11.66
N THR A 58 -24.83 -3.02 -11.79
CA THR A 58 -26.16 -3.09 -11.18
C THR A 58 -27.15 -3.72 -12.15
N ARG A 59 -28.15 -4.44 -11.62
CA ARG A 59 -29.18 -5.10 -12.43
C ARG A 59 -29.96 -4.09 -13.29
N GLU A 60 -30.22 -2.91 -12.75
CA GLU A 60 -30.86 -1.80 -13.46
C GLU A 60 -29.81 -0.86 -14.05
N ARG A 61 -30.05 -0.41 -15.28
CA ARG A 61 -29.22 0.61 -15.96
C ARG A 61 -29.71 2.02 -15.63
N GLY A 62 -29.70 2.37 -14.34
CA GLY A 62 -30.05 3.72 -13.91
C GLY A 62 -28.97 4.74 -14.22
N ASP A 63 -29.37 5.99 -14.43
CA ASP A 63 -28.53 7.13 -14.82
C ASP A 63 -28.17 8.06 -13.64
N ARG A 64 -28.48 7.65 -12.41
CA ARG A 64 -28.12 8.39 -11.19
C ARG A 64 -26.67 8.08 -10.82
N LEU A 65 -25.77 8.94 -11.27
CA LEU A 65 -24.33 8.76 -11.10
C LEU A 65 -23.73 9.83 -10.19
N VAL A 66 -22.82 9.40 -9.31
CA VAL A 66 -22.01 10.26 -8.47
C VAL A 66 -20.55 9.93 -8.72
N LEU A 67 -19.72 10.93 -9.00
CA LEU A 67 -18.28 10.78 -9.22
C LEU A 67 -17.54 11.77 -8.32
N SER A 68 -16.59 11.28 -7.51
CA SER A 68 -15.84 12.09 -6.56
C SER A 68 -16.75 12.92 -5.63
N GLY A 69 -17.87 12.33 -5.20
CA GLY A 69 -18.85 12.94 -4.31
C GLY A 69 -19.74 14.02 -4.92
N LYS A 70 -19.77 14.17 -6.25
CA LYS A 70 -20.68 15.11 -6.94
C LYS A 70 -21.56 14.37 -7.95
N PRO A 71 -22.83 14.80 -8.13
CA PRO A 71 -23.64 14.32 -9.25
C PRO A 71 -22.87 14.46 -10.57
N SER A 72 -22.95 13.45 -11.41
CA SER A 72 -22.15 13.37 -12.63
C SER A 72 -22.97 12.84 -13.80
N LYS A 73 -22.60 13.25 -15.01
CA LYS A 73 -22.92 12.50 -16.24
C LYS A 73 -21.97 11.28 -16.34
N PRO A 74 -22.18 10.34 -17.28
CA PRO A 74 -21.20 9.28 -17.52
C PRO A 74 -19.82 9.87 -17.74
N SER A 75 -18.86 9.49 -16.91
CA SER A 75 -17.55 10.12 -16.87
C SER A 75 -16.52 9.25 -16.17
N ARG A 76 -15.25 9.56 -16.41
CA ARG A 76 -14.09 8.90 -15.81
C ARG A 76 -13.25 9.94 -15.10
N LEU A 77 -12.98 9.68 -13.83
CA LEU A 77 -11.95 10.32 -13.03
C LEU A 77 -10.67 9.51 -13.14
N PHE A 78 -9.55 10.17 -13.36
CA PHE A 78 -8.22 9.59 -13.31
C PHE A 78 -7.34 10.43 -12.39
N GLN A 79 -6.90 9.89 -11.25
CA GLN A 79 -5.87 10.49 -10.40
C GLN A 79 -4.51 10.14 -11.00
N LEU A 80 -3.84 11.13 -11.59
CA LEU A 80 -2.62 10.93 -12.37
C LEU A 80 -1.42 10.74 -11.46
N ASP A 81 -1.32 11.60 -10.45
CA ASP A 81 -0.27 11.64 -9.44
C ASP A 81 -0.83 12.19 -8.12
N ASP A 82 0.02 12.42 -7.14
CA ASP A 82 -0.32 13.01 -5.84
C ASP A 82 -0.53 14.54 -5.85
N GLN A 83 -0.65 15.16 -7.02
CA GLN A 83 -0.83 16.60 -7.17
C GLN A 83 -1.99 16.97 -8.08
N GLN A 84 -2.47 16.05 -8.93
CA GLN A 84 -3.53 16.34 -9.87
C GLN A 84 -4.37 15.11 -10.29
N PHE A 85 -5.62 15.39 -10.64
CA PHE A 85 -6.54 14.45 -11.25
C PHE A 85 -7.25 15.06 -12.45
N ARG A 86 -7.79 14.21 -13.32
CA ARG A 86 -8.58 14.60 -14.49
C ARG A 86 -9.98 14.00 -14.41
N ILE A 87 -11.01 14.76 -14.78
CA ILE A 87 -12.37 14.24 -15.02
C ILE A 87 -12.75 14.58 -16.46
N GLY A 88 -12.98 13.57 -17.30
CA GLY A 88 -13.04 13.76 -18.75
C GLY A 88 -11.74 14.38 -19.26
N ASP A 89 -11.81 15.54 -19.91
CA ASP A 89 -10.63 16.28 -20.38
C ASP A 89 -10.11 17.34 -19.40
N LYS A 90 -10.87 17.60 -18.31
CA LYS A 90 -10.53 18.67 -17.37
C LYS A 90 -9.50 18.22 -16.34
N LEU A 91 -8.29 18.77 -16.41
CA LEU A 91 -7.25 18.62 -15.40
C LEU A 91 -7.49 19.56 -14.20
N THR A 92 -7.35 19.04 -12.98
CA THR A 92 -7.56 19.78 -11.73
C THR A 92 -6.41 19.49 -10.78
N ARG A 93 -5.82 20.55 -10.17
CA ARG A 93 -4.82 20.40 -9.11
C ARG A 93 -5.50 19.98 -7.81
N GLY A 94 -4.85 19.12 -7.04
CA GLY A 94 -5.36 18.53 -5.81
C GLY A 94 -5.74 17.07 -5.96
N HIS A 95 -6.58 16.59 -5.04
CA HIS A 95 -6.87 15.18 -4.88
C HIS A 95 -8.36 14.90 -5.06
N ALA A 96 -8.70 13.79 -5.71
CA ALA A 96 -10.05 13.29 -5.78
C ALA A 96 -10.51 12.69 -4.43
N ASN A 97 -11.81 12.68 -4.18
CA ASN A 97 -12.39 12.10 -2.95
C ASN A 97 -12.32 10.56 -2.89
N GLY A 98 -11.94 9.89 -3.98
CA GLY A 98 -11.69 8.44 -3.98
C GLY A 98 -12.91 7.52 -3.94
N TRP A 99 -14.12 8.05 -4.16
CA TRP A 99 -15.35 7.26 -4.23
C TRP A 99 -16.33 7.72 -5.31
N ALA A 100 -17.19 6.79 -5.73
CA ALA A 100 -18.23 6.99 -6.72
C ALA A 100 -19.48 6.17 -6.36
N ALA A 101 -20.62 6.48 -6.97
CA ALA A 101 -21.85 5.70 -6.81
C ALA A 101 -22.64 5.62 -8.12
N VAL A 102 -23.36 4.50 -8.28
CA VAL A 102 -24.33 4.29 -9.36
C VAL A 102 -25.62 3.75 -8.77
N ALA A 103 -26.76 4.21 -9.28
CA ALA A 103 -28.07 3.81 -8.79
C ALA A 103 -29.13 3.72 -9.88
N GLY A 104 -30.03 2.75 -9.69
CA GLY A 104 -31.29 2.55 -10.40
C GLY A 104 -32.44 3.36 -9.83
N SER A 105 -33.67 2.96 -10.15
CA SER A 105 -34.87 3.56 -9.54
C SER A 105 -35.03 3.13 -8.09
N HIS A 106 -34.62 1.91 -7.74
CA HIS A 106 -34.86 1.29 -6.43
C HIS A 106 -33.69 1.41 -5.44
N GLY A 107 -32.49 1.71 -5.91
CA GLY A 107 -31.30 1.74 -5.07
C GLY A 107 -30.02 1.64 -5.88
N GLY A 108 -28.89 1.56 -5.17
CA GLY A 108 -27.59 1.55 -5.81
C GLY A 108 -26.48 1.09 -4.88
N ILE A 109 -25.26 1.30 -5.35
CA ILE A 109 -24.05 1.00 -4.60
C ILE A 109 -23.06 2.14 -4.78
N ALA A 110 -22.44 2.53 -3.66
CA ALA A 110 -21.28 3.40 -3.65
C ALA A 110 -20.04 2.58 -3.31
N LEU A 111 -18.96 2.81 -4.04
CA LEU A 111 -17.66 2.19 -3.80
C LEU A 111 -16.61 3.28 -3.61
N GLY A 112 -15.73 3.09 -2.62
CA GLY A 112 -14.62 3.97 -2.34
C GLY A 112 -13.35 3.20 -2.00
N VAL A 113 -12.23 3.67 -2.51
CA VAL A 113 -10.92 3.06 -2.25
C VAL A 113 -10.24 3.86 -1.15
N ARG A 114 -9.83 3.18 -0.08
CA ARG A 114 -9.07 3.81 0.99
C ARG A 114 -7.71 4.28 0.45
N GLU A 115 -7.28 5.49 0.82
CA GLU A 115 -6.00 6.07 0.42
C GLU A 115 -5.86 6.15 -1.11
N PHE A 116 -6.95 6.56 -1.79
CA PHE A 116 -7.07 6.59 -3.25
C PHE A 116 -5.97 7.41 -3.92
N TRP A 117 -5.80 8.68 -3.53
CA TRP A 117 -4.84 9.55 -4.21
C TRP A 117 -3.40 9.25 -3.81
N GLN A 118 -3.18 8.79 -2.59
CA GLN A 118 -1.87 8.39 -2.09
C GLN A 118 -1.32 7.19 -2.87
N ASN A 119 -2.20 6.29 -3.31
CA ASN A 119 -1.83 5.11 -4.10
C ASN A 119 -1.96 5.33 -5.62
N TRP A 120 -1.83 6.57 -6.12
CA TRP A 120 -1.87 6.85 -7.56
C TRP A 120 -0.92 5.95 -8.38
N PRO A 121 -1.19 5.70 -9.67
CA PRO A 121 -2.40 6.07 -10.41
C PRO A 121 -3.65 5.30 -9.96
N LYS A 122 -4.81 5.96 -10.01
CA LYS A 122 -6.13 5.33 -9.72
C LYS A 122 -7.23 5.96 -10.57
N SER A 123 -8.25 5.20 -10.92
CA SER A 123 -9.42 5.73 -11.64
C SER A 123 -10.74 5.30 -11.03
N LEU A 124 -11.76 6.12 -11.28
CA LEU A 124 -13.17 5.80 -11.02
C LEU A 124 -13.96 6.17 -12.27
N GLU A 125 -14.80 5.27 -12.73
CA GLU A 125 -15.66 5.51 -13.89
C GLU A 125 -17.09 5.11 -13.56
N VAL A 126 -18.02 5.95 -13.98
CA VAL A 126 -19.45 5.74 -13.80
C VAL A 126 -20.17 5.84 -15.14
N LYS A 127 -21.02 4.85 -15.40
CA LYS A 127 -21.90 4.74 -16.57
C LYS A 127 -23.26 4.20 -16.10
N PRO A 128 -24.34 4.31 -16.90
CA PRO A 128 -25.62 3.78 -16.50
C PRO A 128 -25.54 2.28 -16.19
N GLY A 129 -25.77 1.92 -14.93
CA GLY A 129 -25.68 0.56 -14.42
C GLY A 129 -24.27 0.00 -14.16
N GLU A 130 -23.20 0.80 -14.24
CA GLU A 130 -21.83 0.30 -14.05
C GLU A 130 -20.94 1.32 -13.32
N LEU A 131 -20.25 0.84 -12.28
CA LEU A 131 -19.16 1.53 -11.60
C LEU A 131 -17.87 0.71 -11.78
N ARG A 132 -16.81 1.34 -12.27
CA ARG A 132 -15.49 0.73 -12.44
C ARG A 132 -14.44 1.45 -11.60
N ILE A 133 -13.63 0.68 -10.91
CA ILE A 133 -12.47 1.15 -10.14
C ILE A 133 -11.22 0.66 -10.87
N GLY A 134 -10.42 1.58 -11.40
CA GLY A 134 -9.07 1.24 -11.85
C GLY A 134 -8.13 1.20 -10.67
N LEU A 135 -7.78 -0.01 -10.23
CA LEU A 135 -6.72 -0.22 -9.23
C LEU A 135 -5.35 0.03 -9.87
N CYS A 136 -5.18 -0.39 -11.12
CA CYS A 136 -4.10 0.00 -12.00
C CYS A 136 -4.76 0.44 -13.32
N PRO A 137 -5.23 1.69 -13.45
CA PRO A 137 -5.87 2.13 -14.69
C PRO A 137 -4.87 2.15 -15.86
N ASP A 138 -5.33 1.85 -17.07
CA ASP A 138 -4.52 2.04 -18.26
C ASP A 138 -4.09 3.51 -18.43
N PHE A 139 -2.93 3.71 -19.07
CA PHE A 139 -2.41 5.02 -19.39
C PHE A 139 -1.66 5.01 -20.73
N ALA A 140 -1.63 6.16 -21.39
CA ALA A 140 -0.98 6.29 -22.70
C ALA A 140 0.56 6.20 -22.57
N LYS A 141 1.21 5.64 -23.58
CA LYS A 141 2.67 5.76 -23.75
C LYS A 141 3.07 7.24 -23.74
N GLY A 142 4.16 7.57 -23.05
CA GLY A 142 4.62 8.95 -22.86
C GLY A 142 4.06 9.65 -21.61
N GLN A 143 3.02 9.13 -20.95
CA GLN A 143 2.37 9.80 -19.81
C GLN A 143 3.33 10.03 -18.62
N TYR A 144 4.19 9.05 -18.34
CA TYR A 144 5.15 9.07 -17.22
C TYR A 144 6.61 9.00 -17.69
N ASP A 145 6.83 8.96 -19.01
CA ASP A 145 8.17 8.81 -19.61
C ASP A 145 8.92 10.16 -19.68
N GLY A 146 10.24 10.11 -19.86
CA GLY A 146 11.06 11.30 -20.14
C GLY A 146 11.29 12.22 -18.94
N ARG A 147 11.02 11.75 -17.73
CA ARG A 147 11.32 12.48 -16.49
C ARG A 147 12.82 12.49 -16.22
N PRO A 148 13.34 13.52 -15.51
CA PRO A 148 14.70 13.45 -14.98
C PRO A 148 14.90 12.15 -14.21
N LEU A 149 16.05 11.48 -14.41
CA LEU A 149 16.27 10.14 -13.88
C LEU A 149 16.00 10.05 -12.36
N LYS A 150 16.43 11.05 -11.58
CA LYS A 150 16.20 11.12 -10.12
C LYS A 150 14.70 11.18 -9.75
N GLU A 151 13.84 11.77 -10.59
CA GLU A 151 12.39 11.75 -10.40
C GLU A 151 11.77 10.42 -10.86
N GLU A 152 12.25 9.87 -11.98
CA GLU A 152 11.78 8.60 -12.52
C GLU A 152 11.99 7.45 -11.54
N VAL A 153 13.22 7.28 -11.04
CA VAL A 153 13.58 6.20 -10.13
C VAL A 153 12.82 6.24 -8.81
N LYS A 154 12.37 7.43 -8.43
CA LYS A 154 11.63 7.68 -7.20
C LYS A 154 10.15 7.40 -7.38
N HIS A 155 9.51 7.91 -8.44
CA HIS A 155 8.05 7.88 -8.57
C HIS A 155 7.51 6.99 -9.69
N TYR A 156 8.23 6.86 -10.80
CA TYR A 156 7.69 6.38 -12.08
C TYR A 156 8.34 5.11 -12.61
N TYR A 157 9.32 4.53 -11.92
CA TYR A 157 10.10 3.37 -12.37
C TYR A 157 9.26 2.16 -12.83
N TYR A 158 8.08 1.96 -12.24
CA TYR A 158 7.12 0.90 -12.59
C TYR A 158 6.04 1.32 -13.60
N LEU A 159 6.04 2.59 -14.05
CA LEU A 159 5.07 3.21 -14.96
C LEU A 159 5.79 3.75 -16.20
N ARG A 160 6.05 2.90 -17.19
CA ARG A 160 6.81 3.27 -18.40
C ARG A 160 6.19 2.71 -19.66
N ASP A 161 6.34 3.39 -20.77
CA ASP A 161 5.86 2.96 -22.08
C ASP A 161 4.34 2.67 -22.17
N GLY A 162 3.52 3.27 -21.29
CA GLY A 162 2.08 3.00 -21.26
C GLY A 162 1.69 1.69 -20.57
N VAL A 163 2.60 1.07 -19.80
CA VAL A 163 2.36 -0.17 -19.07
C VAL A 163 2.97 -0.17 -17.67
N TYR A 164 2.34 -0.94 -16.78
CA TYR A 164 2.89 -1.27 -15.47
C TYR A 164 3.96 -2.34 -15.63
N THR A 165 5.05 -2.25 -14.86
CA THR A 165 6.09 -3.29 -14.78
C THR A 165 6.37 -3.62 -13.32
N VAL A 166 6.20 -4.88 -12.91
CA VAL A 166 6.40 -5.33 -11.52
C VAL A 166 7.31 -6.55 -11.47
N LYS A 167 8.23 -6.59 -10.49
CA LYS A 167 9.13 -7.73 -10.29
C LYS A 167 8.37 -8.94 -9.73
N ILE A 168 8.84 -10.16 -10.03
CA ILE A 168 8.34 -11.39 -9.42
C ILE A 168 8.33 -11.27 -7.90
N GLY A 169 7.25 -11.73 -7.28
CA GLY A 169 7.07 -11.71 -5.83
C GLY A 169 6.48 -10.42 -5.26
N VAL A 170 6.39 -9.32 -6.03
CA VAL A 170 5.67 -8.11 -5.60
C VAL A 170 4.19 -8.43 -5.41
N ALA A 171 3.58 -7.93 -4.35
CA ALA A 171 2.14 -7.86 -4.20
C ALA A 171 1.67 -6.42 -4.01
N LYS A 172 0.36 -6.20 -4.14
CA LYS A 172 -0.26 -4.96 -3.69
C LYS A 172 -1.71 -5.18 -3.29
N THR A 173 -2.06 -4.66 -2.13
CA THR A 173 -3.39 -4.70 -1.54
C THR A 173 -4.10 -3.35 -1.71
N HIS A 174 -5.35 -3.40 -2.14
CA HIS A 174 -6.26 -2.27 -2.26
C HIS A 174 -7.49 -2.51 -1.40
N ARG A 175 -7.75 -1.59 -0.47
CA ARG A 175 -8.90 -1.66 0.43
C ARG A 175 -10.07 -0.88 -0.15
N VAL A 176 -11.18 -1.57 -0.38
CA VAL A 176 -12.40 -0.99 -0.94
C VAL A 176 -13.53 -1.09 0.08
N TRP A 177 -14.21 0.01 0.32
CA TRP A 177 -15.46 0.08 1.06
C TRP A 177 -16.64 0.15 0.10
N ALA A 178 -17.67 -0.61 0.42
CA ALA A 178 -18.89 -0.69 -0.36
C ALA A 178 -20.10 -0.38 0.51
N MET A 179 -20.95 0.53 0.03
CA MET A 179 -22.18 0.95 0.68
C MET A 179 -23.34 0.80 -0.31
N PRO A 180 -24.04 -0.35 -0.29
CA PRO A 180 -25.39 -0.46 -0.84
C PRO A 180 -26.34 0.54 -0.16
N PHE A 181 -27.29 1.08 -0.92
CA PHE A 181 -28.30 2.01 -0.42
C PHE A 181 -29.61 1.88 -1.20
N ASP A 182 -30.71 2.24 -0.53
CA ASP A 182 -32.04 2.30 -1.14
C ASP A 182 -32.32 3.69 -1.73
N GLY A 183 -33.09 3.73 -2.82
CA GLY A 183 -33.50 4.97 -3.47
C GLY A 183 -32.36 5.74 -4.17
N PRO A 184 -32.50 7.07 -4.34
CA PRO A 184 -31.48 7.89 -5.01
C PRO A 184 -30.24 8.09 -4.12
N PRO A 185 -29.03 8.18 -4.71
CA PRO A 185 -27.82 8.41 -3.95
C PRO A 185 -27.90 9.74 -3.21
N GLN A 186 -27.40 9.76 -1.97
CA GLN A 186 -27.33 10.96 -1.12
C GLN A 186 -25.85 11.35 -0.98
N PRO A 187 -25.29 12.24 -1.84
CA PRO A 187 -23.85 12.44 -1.92
C PRO A 187 -23.20 12.90 -0.61
N ASN A 188 -23.90 13.72 0.19
CA ASN A 188 -23.38 14.19 1.48
C ASN A 188 -23.25 13.05 2.49
N SER A 189 -24.31 12.25 2.68
CA SER A 189 -24.30 11.10 3.60
C SER A 189 -23.27 10.04 3.19
N LEU A 190 -23.20 9.73 1.89
CA LEU A 190 -22.18 8.83 1.35
C LEU A 190 -20.76 9.41 1.55
N GLY A 191 -20.59 10.71 1.30
CA GLY A 191 -19.32 11.40 1.53
C GLY A 191 -18.86 11.34 2.98
N ASP A 192 -19.78 11.50 3.94
CA ASP A 192 -19.46 11.38 5.37
C ASP A 192 -19.05 9.95 5.75
N PHE A 193 -19.71 8.94 5.18
CA PHE A 193 -19.29 7.54 5.34
C PHE A 193 -17.87 7.30 4.81
N PHE A 194 -17.55 7.73 3.58
CA PHE A 194 -16.21 7.50 3.02
C PHE A 194 -15.12 8.29 3.73
N ARG A 195 -15.44 9.50 4.22
CA ARG A 195 -14.52 10.27 5.07
C ARG A 195 -14.21 9.55 6.39
N ALA A 196 -15.23 8.97 7.02
CA ALA A 196 -15.06 8.14 8.22
C ALA A 196 -14.31 6.82 7.91
N ALA A 197 -14.47 6.28 6.70
CA ALA A 197 -13.77 5.07 6.27
C ALA A 197 -12.27 5.29 6.01
N GLU A 198 -11.87 6.50 5.60
CA GLU A 198 -10.46 6.91 5.52
C GLU A 198 -9.81 7.04 6.90
N GLN A 199 -10.56 7.59 7.85
CA GLN A 199 -10.13 7.84 9.22
C GLN A 199 -11.05 7.16 10.24
N PRO A 200 -11.00 5.83 10.36
CA PRO A 200 -11.87 5.10 11.26
C PRO A 200 -11.55 5.41 12.71
N LEU A 201 -12.56 5.33 13.58
CA LEU A 201 -12.37 5.38 15.02
C LEU A 201 -11.52 4.19 15.48
N LEU A 202 -10.56 4.46 16.36
CA LEU A 202 -9.72 3.45 17.00
C LEU A 202 -10.22 3.21 18.41
N ALA A 203 -10.52 1.95 18.75
CA ALA A 203 -10.79 1.56 20.12
C ALA A 203 -9.45 1.39 20.85
N GLN A 204 -9.05 2.42 21.59
CA GLN A 204 -7.72 2.50 22.20
C GLN A 204 -7.79 2.46 23.73
N CYS A 205 -6.94 1.63 24.33
CA CYS A 205 -6.68 1.65 25.77
C CYS A 205 -5.78 2.85 26.15
N THR A 206 -5.87 3.31 27.40
CA THR A 206 -4.93 4.33 27.88
C THR A 206 -3.50 3.77 27.90
N PRO A 207 -2.47 4.59 27.65
CA PRO A 207 -1.08 4.13 27.71
C PRO A 207 -0.69 3.50 29.07
N ALA A 208 -1.24 4.02 30.17
CA ALA A 208 -1.05 3.45 31.50
C ALA A 208 -1.59 2.02 31.61
N HIS A 209 -2.76 1.75 31.02
CA HIS A 209 -3.32 0.40 30.98
C HIS A 209 -2.45 -0.52 30.12
N VAL A 210 -2.05 -0.08 28.93
CA VAL A 210 -1.18 -0.86 28.03
C VAL A 210 0.12 -1.25 28.74
N ALA A 211 0.81 -0.30 29.37
CA ALA A 211 2.04 -0.57 30.12
C ALA A 211 1.82 -1.57 31.27
N ALA A 212 0.70 -1.46 32.00
CA ALA A 212 0.38 -2.37 33.10
C ALA A 212 0.15 -3.84 32.64
N THR A 213 -0.17 -4.08 31.36
CA THR A 213 -0.28 -5.44 30.83
C THR A 213 1.07 -6.13 30.60
N GLY A 214 2.18 -5.36 30.52
CA GLY A 214 3.50 -5.89 30.19
C GLY A 214 3.70 -6.23 28.70
N VAL A 215 2.73 -5.96 27.82
CA VAL A 215 2.80 -6.31 26.39
C VAL A 215 3.95 -5.61 25.65
N LEU A 216 4.39 -4.44 26.14
CA LEU A 216 5.54 -3.70 25.60
C LEU A 216 6.84 -3.97 26.38
N GLY A 217 6.91 -5.07 27.12
CA GLY A 217 8.00 -5.32 28.05
C GLY A 217 8.09 -4.20 29.10
N THR A 218 9.28 -3.59 29.22
CA THR A 218 9.55 -2.52 30.19
C THR A 218 9.25 -1.12 29.67
N ALA A 219 8.70 -0.98 28.46
CA ALA A 219 8.43 0.34 27.88
C ALA A 219 7.36 1.09 28.70
N PRO A 220 7.69 2.25 29.28
CA PRO A 220 6.74 2.99 30.11
C PRO A 220 5.80 3.85 29.24
N PRO A 221 4.65 4.30 29.78
CA PRO A 221 3.89 5.38 29.15
C PRO A 221 4.78 6.60 28.88
N ALA A 222 4.47 7.36 27.84
CA ALA A 222 5.15 8.62 27.57
C ALA A 222 4.95 9.60 28.72
N ASP A 223 6.02 10.28 29.14
CA ASP A 223 5.99 11.27 30.22
C ASP A 223 6.99 12.40 29.90
N PRO A 224 6.52 13.61 29.57
CA PRO A 224 7.38 14.72 29.19
C PRO A 224 8.33 15.19 30.31
N ARG A 225 8.11 14.74 31.55
CA ARG A 225 8.96 15.07 32.71
C ARG A 225 10.03 14.02 33.01
N LYS A 226 10.06 12.90 32.27
CA LYS A 226 10.99 11.78 32.47
C LYS A 226 11.88 11.56 31.24
N TYR A 227 12.79 10.59 31.34
CA TYR A 227 13.59 10.04 30.24
C TYR A 227 14.35 11.10 29.43
N HIS A 228 14.80 12.17 30.10
CA HIS A 228 15.59 13.25 29.50
C HIS A 228 14.94 13.87 28.23
N GLY A 229 13.61 13.95 28.19
CA GLY A 229 12.88 14.58 27.08
C GLY A 229 12.75 13.70 25.83
N TYR A 230 13.01 12.39 25.94
CA TYR A 230 12.92 11.42 24.83
C TYR A 230 11.65 11.58 23.98
N ASP A 231 10.47 11.63 24.62
CA ASP A 231 9.19 11.67 23.90
C ASP A 231 9.05 12.96 23.05
N GLY A 232 9.53 14.10 23.58
CA GLY A 232 9.54 15.37 22.84
C GLY A 232 10.57 15.40 21.72
N TRP A 233 11.73 14.76 21.89
CA TRP A 233 12.72 14.59 20.83
C TRP A 233 12.20 13.69 19.72
N LEU A 234 11.60 12.54 20.07
CA LEU A 234 11.05 11.60 19.10
C LEU A 234 9.90 12.23 18.32
N ASP A 235 9.03 13.02 18.97
CA ASP A 235 7.95 13.74 18.27
C ASP A 235 8.47 14.76 17.26
N GLN A 236 9.58 15.45 17.57
CA GLN A 236 10.24 16.34 16.59
C GLN A 236 10.80 15.55 15.40
N MET A 237 11.43 14.40 15.65
CA MET A 237 11.92 13.53 14.58
C MET A 237 10.77 12.95 13.75
N PHE A 238 9.65 12.63 14.39
CA PHE A 238 8.44 12.18 13.71
C PHE A 238 7.80 13.27 12.85
N THR A 239 7.74 14.52 13.33
CA THR A 239 7.33 15.66 12.49
C THR A 239 8.23 15.80 11.27
N ARG A 240 9.56 15.71 11.43
CA ARG A 240 10.49 15.72 10.29
C ARG A 240 10.27 14.56 9.32
N HIS A 241 9.94 13.38 9.84
CA HIS A 241 9.56 12.22 9.03
C HIS A 241 8.30 12.51 8.19
N LEU A 242 7.28 13.13 8.77
CA LEU A 242 6.07 13.53 8.04
C LEU A 242 6.33 14.66 7.02
N ASP A 243 7.16 15.64 7.37
CA ASP A 243 7.58 16.70 6.44
C ASP A 243 8.40 16.12 5.26
N ALA A 244 9.24 15.11 5.53
CA ALA A 244 9.97 14.38 4.51
C ALA A 244 8.98 13.63 3.59
N GLN A 245 7.99 12.94 4.16
CA GLN A 245 6.94 12.25 3.39
C GLN A 245 6.25 13.18 2.39
N GLN A 246 5.92 14.39 2.82
CA GLN A 246 5.29 15.39 1.94
C GLN A 246 6.27 15.97 0.92
N SER A 247 7.45 16.43 1.34
CA SER A 247 8.43 17.08 0.46
C SER A 247 9.03 16.12 -0.56
N ASN A 248 9.25 14.87 -0.15
CA ASN A 248 9.63 13.80 -1.03
C ASN A 248 8.46 13.26 -1.85
N ARG A 249 7.21 13.65 -1.64
CA ARG A 249 6.07 13.09 -2.38
C ARG A 249 6.04 11.56 -2.30
N GLU A 250 6.16 11.00 -1.11
CA GLU A 250 6.24 9.55 -0.86
C GLU A 250 4.88 8.86 -1.03
N ASN A 251 4.26 9.12 -2.17
CA ASN A 251 3.00 8.62 -2.66
C ASN A 251 3.28 7.83 -3.97
N GLY A 252 2.34 6.97 -4.33
CA GLY A 252 2.39 6.08 -5.47
C GLY A 252 2.03 4.67 -5.04
N MET A 253 1.43 3.89 -5.94
CA MET A 253 0.92 2.55 -5.64
C MET A 253 1.96 1.63 -4.98
N LEU A 254 3.20 1.65 -5.48
CA LEU A 254 4.30 0.83 -4.96
C LEU A 254 5.18 1.57 -3.96
N ASN A 255 4.86 2.82 -3.61
CA ASN A 255 5.73 3.70 -2.82
C ASN A 255 5.10 4.09 -1.48
N PHE A 256 3.79 4.35 -1.49
CA PHE A 256 3.08 4.90 -0.34
C PHE A 256 3.17 3.96 0.87
N GLY A 257 3.55 4.55 2.01
CA GLY A 257 3.78 3.86 3.28
C GLY A 257 5.27 3.76 3.64
N ASP A 258 6.16 3.74 2.66
CA ASP A 258 7.60 3.77 2.90
C ASP A 258 8.17 5.18 2.99
N TRP A 259 9.48 5.28 3.22
CA TRP A 259 10.23 6.54 3.25
C TRP A 259 11.36 6.57 2.23
N TYR A 260 11.63 7.75 1.68
CA TYR A 260 12.68 7.97 0.69
C TYR A 260 13.79 8.84 1.29
N HIS A 261 15.04 8.50 1.01
CA HIS A 261 16.16 9.33 1.41
C HIS A 261 17.01 9.72 0.20
N VAL A 262 17.19 11.03 -0.01
CA VAL A 262 17.86 11.57 -1.21
C VAL A 262 19.36 11.27 -1.21
N GLU A 263 20.02 11.37 -0.06
CA GLU A 263 21.47 11.17 0.07
C GLU A 263 21.87 9.75 0.49
N LYS A 264 21.21 9.19 1.51
CA LYS A 264 21.43 7.82 1.98
C LYS A 264 21.20 6.85 0.82
N PHE A 265 22.13 5.91 0.65
CA PHE A 265 22.15 4.92 -0.42
C PHE A 265 22.22 5.50 -1.85
N GLY A 266 22.54 6.79 -2.01
CA GLY A 266 22.62 7.45 -3.31
C GLY A 266 21.27 7.69 -3.99
N GLY A 267 20.22 7.88 -3.17
CA GLY A 267 18.84 8.06 -3.62
C GLY A 267 18.11 6.73 -3.73
N GLY A 268 17.29 6.42 -2.72
CA GLY A 268 16.57 5.15 -2.68
C GLY A 268 15.46 5.11 -1.63
N TRP A 269 14.68 4.04 -1.72
CA TRP A 269 13.63 3.70 -0.76
C TRP A 269 14.21 2.95 0.43
N GLY A 270 13.71 3.25 1.61
CA GLY A 270 14.20 2.72 2.88
C GLY A 270 13.78 1.27 3.13
N ASN A 271 12.72 0.80 2.49
CA ASN A 271 12.11 -0.50 2.67
C ASN A 271 11.91 -0.84 4.16
N GLN A 272 11.36 0.13 4.91
CA GLN A 272 11.13 0.04 6.35
C GLN A 272 12.37 -0.29 7.21
N GLU A 273 13.59 0.07 6.79
CA GLU A 273 14.81 -0.17 7.58
C GLU A 273 14.64 0.25 9.05
N TYR A 274 15.16 -0.58 9.96
CA TYR A 274 15.01 -0.50 11.43
C TYR A 274 13.58 -0.70 11.94
N ASP A 275 12.75 -1.43 11.19
CA ASP A 275 11.36 -1.70 11.51
C ASP A 275 10.62 -0.43 11.93
N THR A 276 10.62 0.55 11.01
CA THR A 276 10.01 1.86 11.22
C THR A 276 8.56 1.74 11.71
N SER A 277 7.83 0.73 11.23
CA SER A 277 6.46 0.44 11.64
C SER A 277 6.37 -0.02 13.10
N HIS A 278 7.20 -0.97 13.54
CA HIS A 278 7.28 -1.37 14.95
C HIS A 278 7.56 -0.17 15.86
N CYS A 279 8.58 0.64 15.51
CA CYS A 279 8.97 1.82 16.28
C CYS A 279 7.78 2.78 16.50
N PHE A 280 6.99 3.03 15.45
CA PHE A 280 5.81 3.89 15.54
C PHE A 280 4.64 3.23 16.26
N PHE A 281 4.40 1.92 16.12
CA PHE A 281 3.37 1.24 16.93
C PHE A 281 3.69 1.26 18.43
N VAL A 282 4.95 1.06 18.80
CA VAL A 282 5.40 1.21 20.20
C VAL A 282 5.12 2.63 20.69
N GLN A 283 5.49 3.66 19.91
CA GLN A 283 5.25 5.04 20.32
C GLN A 283 3.76 5.40 20.38
N TYR A 284 2.93 4.86 19.48
CA TYR A 284 1.47 4.98 19.55
C TYR A 284 0.93 4.44 20.88
N LEU A 285 1.36 3.24 21.27
CA LEU A 285 0.91 2.60 22.50
C LEU A 285 1.40 3.30 23.76
N ARG A 286 2.59 3.91 23.72
CA ARG A 286 3.13 4.73 24.82
C ARG A 286 2.44 6.09 24.96
N THR A 287 1.94 6.69 23.87
CA THR A 287 1.48 8.09 23.87
C THR A 287 -0.03 8.24 23.79
N GLY A 288 -0.74 7.34 23.11
CA GLY A 288 -2.12 7.62 22.70
C GLY A 288 -2.25 8.31 21.34
N ASP A 289 -1.14 8.77 20.74
CA ASP A 289 -1.22 9.66 19.57
C ASP A 289 -1.41 8.88 18.27
N ARG A 290 -2.60 9.04 17.70
CA ARG A 290 -3.04 8.37 16.47
C ARG A 290 -2.14 8.63 15.26
N ARG A 291 -1.38 9.73 15.20
CA ARG A 291 -0.49 9.99 14.06
C ARG A 291 0.55 8.87 13.90
N TYR A 292 1.08 8.36 15.01
CA TYR A 292 1.99 7.22 15.00
C TYR A 292 1.32 5.95 14.48
N PHE A 293 0.09 5.65 14.95
CA PHE A 293 -0.67 4.49 14.47
C PHE A 293 -0.93 4.56 12.95
N ASP A 294 -1.42 5.70 12.47
CA ASP A 294 -1.76 5.85 11.06
C ASP A 294 -0.51 5.66 10.19
N ARG A 295 0.64 6.23 10.60
CA ARG A 295 1.90 6.06 9.87
C ARG A 295 2.48 4.65 9.98
N ALA A 296 2.44 4.03 11.16
CA ALA A 296 2.90 2.67 11.38
C ALA A 296 2.12 1.66 10.52
N ARG A 297 0.79 1.76 10.49
CA ARG A 297 -0.05 0.92 9.63
C ARG A 297 0.28 1.09 8.16
N GLN A 298 0.51 2.33 7.70
CA GLN A 298 0.88 2.59 6.30
C GLN A 298 2.22 1.93 5.94
N GLY A 299 3.22 2.02 6.83
CA GLY A 299 4.50 1.34 6.66
C GLY A 299 4.37 -0.19 6.67
N ALA A 300 3.56 -0.74 7.57
CA ALA A 300 3.29 -2.17 7.64
C ALA A 300 2.58 -2.64 6.38
N ASP A 301 1.55 -1.92 5.91
CA ASP A 301 0.84 -2.22 4.66
C ASP A 301 1.81 -2.23 3.45
N HIS A 302 2.75 -1.28 3.39
CA HIS A 302 3.78 -1.22 2.35
C HIS A 302 4.72 -2.42 2.38
N LEU A 303 5.38 -2.66 3.52
CA LEU A 303 6.32 -3.76 3.69
C LEU A 303 5.67 -5.11 3.37
N MET A 304 4.46 -5.31 3.90
CA MET A 304 3.68 -6.53 3.74
C MET A 304 3.34 -6.82 2.27
N ASP A 305 3.25 -5.80 1.43
CA ASP A 305 2.85 -5.89 0.02
C ASP A 305 4.06 -5.89 -0.93
N VAL A 306 4.94 -4.89 -0.80
CA VAL A 306 5.94 -4.54 -1.82
C VAL A 306 7.31 -5.13 -1.48
N ASP A 307 7.77 -4.93 -0.24
CA ASP A 307 9.14 -5.25 0.14
C ASP A 307 9.32 -6.74 0.48
N VAL A 308 8.26 -7.46 0.89
CA VAL A 308 8.30 -8.91 1.08
C VAL A 308 8.12 -9.64 -0.26
N VAL A 309 9.02 -10.58 -0.55
CA VAL A 309 8.95 -11.49 -1.69
C VAL A 309 7.85 -12.53 -1.46
N HIS A 310 6.78 -12.50 -2.24
CA HIS A 310 5.68 -13.47 -2.12
C HIS A 310 5.79 -14.69 -3.03
N ALA A 311 6.65 -14.63 -4.05
CA ALA A 311 6.86 -15.68 -5.04
C ALA A 311 8.26 -15.56 -5.64
N VAL A 312 8.79 -16.68 -6.11
CA VAL A 312 10.08 -16.74 -6.79
C VAL A 312 9.98 -17.63 -8.02
N ASN A 313 10.82 -17.38 -9.01
CA ASN A 313 10.95 -18.23 -10.20
C ASN A 313 12.43 -18.41 -10.56
N ARG A 314 12.72 -19.07 -11.68
CA ARG A 314 14.12 -19.29 -12.12
C ARG A 314 14.86 -17.99 -12.47
N HIS A 315 14.14 -16.93 -12.83
CA HIS A 315 14.72 -15.69 -13.36
C HIS A 315 15.24 -14.76 -12.25
N ILE A 316 14.76 -14.91 -11.02
CA ILE A 316 15.27 -14.14 -9.88
C ILE A 316 16.54 -14.75 -9.25
N ARG A 317 16.84 -16.03 -9.54
CA ARG A 317 18.00 -16.72 -8.96
C ARG A 317 19.31 -16.15 -9.49
N GLY A 318 20.26 -15.91 -8.58
CA GLY A 318 21.60 -15.39 -8.92
C GLY A 318 21.66 -13.89 -9.22
N LEU A 319 20.56 -13.17 -9.01
CA LEU A 319 20.54 -11.70 -9.09
C LEU A 319 20.98 -11.02 -7.78
N ASP A 320 20.84 -11.73 -6.65
CA ASP A 320 21.26 -11.25 -5.35
C ASP A 320 22.69 -11.74 -5.03
N HIS A 321 23.50 -10.84 -4.49
CA HIS A 321 24.88 -11.15 -4.08
C HIS A 321 24.97 -12.10 -2.88
N HIS A 322 23.84 -12.43 -2.23
CA HIS A 322 23.83 -12.97 -0.88
C HIS A 322 22.93 -14.21 -0.66
N GLY A 323 22.22 -14.74 -1.66
CA GLY A 323 21.23 -15.79 -1.36
C GLY A 323 20.69 -16.63 -2.50
N GLN A 324 19.81 -17.55 -2.11
CA GLN A 324 18.87 -18.24 -2.97
C GLN A 324 17.50 -17.62 -2.67
N PRO A 325 16.90 -16.85 -3.59
CA PRO A 325 15.62 -16.20 -3.35
C PRO A 325 14.54 -17.21 -2.94
N GLN A 326 13.82 -16.89 -1.88
CA GLN A 326 12.69 -17.66 -1.35
C GLN A 326 11.55 -16.73 -0.95
N PRO A 327 10.28 -17.15 -1.06
CA PRO A 327 9.16 -16.42 -0.48
C PRO A 327 9.41 -16.12 1.01
N GLY A 328 9.06 -14.93 1.48
CA GLY A 328 9.33 -14.45 2.83
C GLY A 328 10.69 -13.78 3.01
N HIS A 329 11.55 -13.75 1.99
CA HIS A 329 12.62 -12.76 1.95
C HIS A 329 12.02 -11.36 1.83
N ILE A 330 12.80 -10.37 2.23
CA ILE A 330 12.45 -8.97 2.08
C ILE A 330 13.57 -8.30 1.28
N TRP A 331 13.25 -7.29 0.49
CA TRP A 331 14.22 -6.45 -0.18
C TRP A 331 14.82 -5.44 0.80
N THR A 332 16.15 -5.35 0.89
CA THR A 332 16.78 -4.20 1.58
C THR A 332 16.51 -2.92 0.80
N HIS A 333 16.69 -1.77 1.45
CA HIS A 333 16.68 -0.45 0.81
C HIS A 333 17.31 -0.51 -0.60
N SER A 334 16.54 -0.08 -1.60
CA SER A 334 16.86 -0.29 -3.01
C SER A 334 16.29 0.83 -3.88
N VAL A 335 16.71 0.86 -5.14
CA VAL A 335 16.04 1.68 -6.15
C VAL A 335 14.73 1.01 -6.58
N GLY A 336 13.61 1.72 -6.44
CA GLY A 336 12.28 1.20 -6.79
C GLY A 336 11.79 0.02 -5.94
N HIS A 337 12.15 -0.01 -4.64
CA HIS A 337 11.80 -1.02 -3.63
C HIS A 337 12.38 -2.43 -3.87
N THR A 338 12.18 -3.01 -5.04
CA THR A 338 12.61 -4.38 -5.36
C THR A 338 13.87 -4.45 -6.22
N GLY A 339 14.35 -3.31 -6.73
CA GLY A 339 15.35 -3.23 -7.78
C GLY A 339 14.93 -3.95 -9.08
N GLY A 340 15.86 -4.05 -10.03
CA GLY A 340 15.68 -4.73 -11.32
C GLY A 340 15.09 -3.85 -12.42
N TYR A 341 14.74 -2.60 -12.11
CA TYR A 341 14.24 -1.61 -13.05
C TYR A 341 15.34 -0.90 -13.83
N TYR A 342 16.55 -0.93 -13.28
CA TYR A 342 17.75 -0.24 -13.74
C TYR A 342 18.96 -1.15 -13.54
N ASP A 343 19.93 -1.07 -14.46
CA ASP A 343 21.22 -1.74 -14.35
C ASP A 343 22.30 -0.73 -14.72
N ARG A 344 23.17 -0.42 -13.75
CA ARG A 344 24.27 0.57 -13.87
C ARG A 344 23.81 1.91 -14.46
N ALA A 345 22.59 2.33 -14.13
CA ALA A 345 22.12 3.67 -14.42
C ALA A 345 23.03 4.69 -13.71
N PRO A 346 23.17 5.92 -14.25
CA PRO A 346 24.01 6.97 -13.68
C PRO A 346 23.36 7.57 -12.42
N LEU A 347 23.30 6.76 -11.38
CA LEU A 347 22.80 7.05 -10.05
C LEU A 347 23.94 6.98 -9.04
N GLU A 348 23.81 7.73 -7.96
CA GLU A 348 24.73 7.62 -6.82
C GLU A 348 24.55 6.26 -6.13
N ALA A 349 23.36 5.66 -6.22
CA ALA A 349 23.07 4.32 -5.73
C ALA A 349 23.94 3.27 -6.40
N ALA A 350 24.63 2.48 -5.58
CA ALA A 350 25.46 1.38 -6.04
C ALA A 350 24.67 0.40 -6.91
N TRP A 351 25.33 -0.18 -7.91
CA TRP A 351 24.66 -0.98 -8.95
C TRP A 351 23.85 -2.17 -8.40
N TRP A 352 24.27 -2.76 -7.28
CA TRP A 352 23.52 -3.85 -6.63
C TRP A 352 22.19 -3.38 -6.00
N TYR A 353 22.10 -2.15 -5.50
CA TYR A 353 20.82 -1.57 -5.06
C TYR A 353 19.89 -1.24 -6.22
N GLN A 354 20.44 -1.07 -7.43
CA GLN A 354 19.66 -0.89 -8.65
C GLN A 354 19.07 -2.23 -9.13
N LEU A 355 19.81 -3.33 -9.03
CA LEU A 355 19.33 -4.69 -9.36
C LEU A 355 18.40 -5.28 -8.28
N GLY A 356 18.53 -4.80 -7.05
CA GLY A 356 17.78 -5.24 -5.89
C GLY A 356 18.59 -6.23 -5.06
N MET A 357 18.68 -5.95 -3.77
CA MET A 357 19.41 -6.78 -2.82
C MET A 357 18.42 -7.42 -1.85
N LEU A 358 18.44 -8.74 -1.75
CA LEU A 358 17.66 -9.45 -0.74
C LEU A 358 18.33 -9.33 0.61
N GLN A 359 17.51 -9.22 1.65
CA GLN A 359 17.94 -9.20 3.04
C GLN A 359 18.77 -10.44 3.39
N ASN A 360 19.89 -10.22 4.08
CA ASN A 360 20.58 -11.26 4.83
C ASN A 360 20.00 -11.31 6.27
N ARG A 361 20.43 -12.27 7.10
CA ARG A 361 19.89 -12.51 8.46
C ARG A 361 19.95 -11.31 9.43
N GLY A 362 20.59 -10.20 9.07
CA GLY A 362 20.69 -8.98 9.89
C GLY A 362 19.68 -7.87 9.57
N HIS A 363 19.02 -7.92 8.41
CA HIS A 363 18.00 -6.95 8.03
C HIS A 363 16.69 -7.72 8.01
N LEU A 364 15.82 -7.62 9.00
CA LEU A 364 14.53 -8.34 9.06
C LEU A 364 13.51 -7.52 9.85
N TRP A 365 12.59 -6.84 9.17
CA TRP A 365 11.62 -5.93 9.77
C TRP A 365 10.27 -6.64 9.95
N LEU A 366 10.07 -7.41 11.02
CA LEU A 366 8.87 -8.24 11.19
C LEU A 366 7.97 -7.82 12.35
N GLY A 367 8.50 -7.10 13.34
CA GLY A 367 7.76 -6.64 14.52
C GLY A 367 6.55 -5.82 14.13
N GLY A 368 6.71 -4.88 13.19
CA GLY A 368 5.62 -4.02 12.73
C GLY A 368 4.45 -4.78 12.09
N LEU A 369 4.71 -5.93 11.45
CA LEU A 369 3.64 -6.77 10.89
C LEU A 369 2.87 -7.54 11.98
N PHE A 370 3.56 -7.99 13.02
CA PHE A 370 2.90 -8.60 14.18
C PHE A 370 2.06 -7.57 14.95
N ASP A 371 2.59 -6.36 15.15
CA ASP A 371 1.87 -5.26 15.78
C ASP A 371 0.61 -4.88 15.00
N ASP A 372 0.70 -4.73 13.67
CA ASP A 372 -0.46 -4.44 12.84
C ASP A 372 -1.54 -5.52 12.98
N TYR A 373 -1.16 -6.80 13.00
CA TYR A 373 -2.12 -7.89 13.25
C TYR A 373 -2.77 -7.78 14.64
N LEU A 374 -1.98 -7.57 15.69
CA LEU A 374 -2.48 -7.53 17.07
C LEU A 374 -3.39 -6.31 17.30
N LEU A 375 -3.07 -5.16 16.70
CA LEU A 375 -3.82 -3.91 16.89
C LEU A 375 -5.06 -3.79 15.99
N THR A 376 -5.02 -4.39 14.78
CA THR A 376 -6.08 -4.18 13.78
C THR A 376 -6.85 -5.45 13.41
N GLY A 377 -6.34 -6.61 13.79
CA GLY A 377 -6.84 -7.90 13.33
C GLY A 377 -6.55 -8.20 11.85
N ASN A 378 -5.60 -7.48 11.23
CA ASN A 378 -5.20 -7.71 9.84
C ASN A 378 -4.56 -9.09 9.66
N ARG A 379 -5.37 -10.08 9.29
CA ARG A 379 -4.93 -11.47 9.08
C ARG A 379 -3.81 -11.58 8.02
N ARG A 380 -3.77 -10.69 7.02
CA ARG A 380 -2.72 -10.73 5.99
C ARG A 380 -1.35 -10.38 6.59
N ALA A 381 -1.29 -9.43 7.52
CA ALA A 381 -0.04 -9.06 8.19
C ALA A 381 0.54 -10.26 8.94
N LEU A 382 -0.30 -11.01 9.66
CA LEU A 382 0.12 -12.26 10.30
C LEU A 382 0.57 -13.33 9.30
N ASP A 383 -0.19 -13.53 8.21
CA ASP A 383 0.15 -14.54 7.19
C ASP A 383 1.54 -14.25 6.58
N VAL A 384 1.85 -12.98 6.32
CA VAL A 384 3.11 -12.55 5.71
C VAL A 384 4.26 -12.54 6.72
N ALA A 385 4.01 -12.11 7.97
CA ALA A 385 5.00 -12.19 9.04
C ALA A 385 5.43 -13.64 9.29
N ARG A 386 4.47 -14.58 9.28
CA ARG A 386 4.75 -16.03 9.37
C ARG A 386 5.52 -16.54 8.16
N LEU A 387 5.15 -16.15 6.94
CA LEU A 387 5.89 -16.52 5.74
C LEU A 387 7.36 -16.13 5.84
N ALA A 388 7.64 -14.90 6.30
CA ALA A 388 9.00 -14.43 6.49
C ALA A 388 9.72 -15.16 7.64
N ALA A 389 9.05 -15.36 8.77
CA ALA A 389 9.59 -16.08 9.92
C ALA A 389 9.92 -17.56 9.61
N ASP A 390 9.03 -18.26 8.90
CA ASP A 390 9.22 -19.65 8.48
C ASP A 390 10.43 -19.76 7.53
N ARG A 391 10.59 -18.79 6.63
CA ARG A 391 11.79 -18.70 5.77
C ARG A 391 13.04 -18.50 6.61
N VAL A 392 13.07 -17.58 7.58
CA VAL A 392 14.23 -17.41 8.49
C VAL A 392 14.53 -18.70 9.24
N ALA A 393 13.51 -19.36 9.79
CA ALA A 393 13.66 -20.62 10.52
C ALA A 393 14.25 -21.73 9.63
N SER A 394 13.87 -21.77 8.35
CA SER A 394 14.38 -22.75 7.39
C SER A 394 15.87 -22.58 7.07
N GLU A 395 16.40 -21.36 7.19
CA GLU A 395 17.82 -21.07 6.94
C GLU A 395 18.69 -21.28 8.20
N GLY A 396 18.09 -21.21 9.40
CA GLY A 396 18.78 -21.30 10.70
C GLY A 396 19.60 -20.05 11.06
N GLY A 397 20.22 -20.03 12.26
CA GLY A 397 21.11 -18.94 12.72
C GLY A 397 20.46 -17.90 13.65
N ARG A 398 21.24 -16.90 14.11
CA ARG A 398 20.76 -15.81 14.96
C ARG A 398 20.01 -14.75 14.13
N TYR A 399 18.87 -14.32 14.64
CA TYR A 399 18.02 -13.25 14.11
C TYR A 399 18.47 -11.88 14.65
N SER A 400 18.42 -10.84 13.83
CA SER A 400 18.47 -9.45 14.26
C SER A 400 17.70 -8.57 13.27
N ASP A 401 16.96 -7.61 13.81
CA ASP A 401 16.33 -6.47 13.13
C ASP A 401 17.16 -5.19 13.33
N HIS A 402 18.46 -5.32 13.66
CA HIS A 402 19.33 -4.24 14.11
C HIS A 402 18.85 -3.43 15.33
N LEU A 403 17.67 -3.72 15.90
CA LEU A 403 17.24 -3.25 17.21
C LEU A 403 17.88 -4.20 18.23
N ARG A 404 18.95 -3.74 18.89
CA ARG A 404 19.58 -4.54 19.95
C ARG A 404 18.68 -4.47 21.18
N GLU A 405 18.30 -5.64 21.73
CA GLU A 405 17.65 -5.76 23.05
C GLU A 405 18.44 -5.07 24.16
#